data_AF-A0A661PSM3-F1
#
_entry.id   AF-A0A661PSM3-F1
#
_cell.length_a   1.000
_cell.length_b   1.000
_cell.length_c   1.000
_cell.angle_alpha   90.00
_cell.angle_beta   90.00
_cell.angle_gamma   90.00
#
_symmetry.space_group_name_H-M   'P 1'
#
loop_
_entity.id
_entity.type
_entity.pdbx_description
1 polymer ?
#
loop_
_entity_poly.entity_id
_entity_poly.type
_entity_poly.pdbx_seq_one_letter_code
_entity_poly.pdbx_strand_id
1 'polypeptide(L)'
;MTTTITTAEARKNFADIVNKVAYGKEPIVVTRRGQKVAALVSIDELELLQQIEDHIDIEDAKKALAEPFESISAEDVWKQLGL
;
A
#
# COMPACT_ATOMS: atom_id res chain seq x y z
N MET A 1 9.27 14.32 8.98
CA MET A 1 9.34 13.35 10.11
C MET A 1 7.94 12.80 10.29
N THR A 2 7.75 11.48 10.36
CA THR A 2 6.41 10.88 10.48
C THR A 2 5.92 10.95 11.92
N THR A 3 4.82 11.67 12.17
CA THR A 3 4.18 11.71 13.48
C THR A 3 3.66 10.31 13.82
N THR A 4 3.94 9.85 15.03
CA THR A 4 3.51 8.55 15.51
C THR A 4 2.58 8.72 16.70
N ILE A 5 1.43 8.06 16.68
CA ILE A 5 0.43 8.09 17.74
C ILE A 5 0.01 6.68 18.14
N THR A 6 -0.52 6.51 19.34
CA THR A 6 -1.10 5.25 19.77
C THR A 6 -2.52 5.07 19.21
N THR A 7 -2.98 3.83 19.11
CA THR A 7 -4.39 3.50 18.82
C THR A 7 -5.39 4.15 19.78
N ALA A 8 -5.00 4.38 21.04
CA ALA A 8 -5.83 5.06 22.04
C ALA A 8 -5.98 6.56 21.72
N GLU A 9 -4.88 7.24 21.37
CA GLU A 9 -4.90 8.65 20.95
C GLU A 9 -5.63 8.84 19.62
N ALA A 10 -5.43 7.92 18.68
CA ALA A 10 -6.12 7.90 17.39
C ALA A 10 -7.64 7.84 17.58
N ARG A 11 -8.12 6.98 18.49
CA ARG A 11 -9.55 6.89 18.83
C ARG A 11 -10.08 8.19 19.45
N LYS A 12 -9.29 8.82 20.33
CA LYS A 12 -9.72 10.03 21.05
C LYS A 12 -9.83 11.25 20.13
N ASN A 13 -8.95 11.37 19.13
CA ASN A 13 -8.83 12.58 18.32
C ASN A 13 -9.03 12.30 16.81
N PHE A 14 -9.86 11.31 16.46
CA PHE A 14 -9.93 10.78 15.10
C PHE A 14 -10.25 11.85 14.05
N ALA A 15 -11.25 12.69 14.28
CA ALA A 15 -11.65 13.73 13.33
C ALA A 15 -10.53 14.75 13.07
N ASP A 16 -9.83 15.20 14.12
CA ASP A 16 -8.72 16.15 13.99
C ASP A 16 -7.55 15.54 13.25
N ILE A 17 -7.26 14.26 13.48
CA ILE A 17 -6.20 13.51 12.79
C ILE A 17 -6.54 13.40 11.30
N VAL A 18 -7.78 13.03 10.95
CA VAL A 18 -8.22 12.96 9.55
C VAL A 18 -8.09 14.32 8.87
N ASN A 19 -8.54 15.40 9.51
CA ASN A 19 -8.41 16.75 8.96
C ASN A 19 -6.95 17.15 8.76
N LYS A 20 -6.07 16.85 9.72
CA LYS A 20 -4.63 17.13 9.60
C LYS A 20 -4.00 16.39 8.43
N VAL A 21 -4.34 15.11 8.23
CA VAL A 21 -3.80 14.34 7.10
C VAL A 21 -4.37 14.88 5.78
N ALA A 22 -5.68 15.11 5.71
CA ALA A 22 -6.36 15.56 4.49
C ALA A 22 -5.86 16.94 4.00
N TYR A 23 -5.62 17.89 4.90
CA TYR A 23 -5.25 19.26 4.55
C TYR A 23 -3.78 19.60 4.78
N GLY A 24 -3.16 19.00 5.81
CA GLY A 24 -1.75 19.20 6.14
C GLY A 24 -0.80 18.36 5.29
N LYS A 25 -1.31 17.31 4.62
CA LYS A 25 -0.54 16.37 3.77
C LYS A 25 0.66 15.75 4.48
N GLU A 26 0.52 15.50 5.78
CA GLU A 26 1.53 14.83 6.58
C GLU A 26 0.99 13.46 7.04
N PRO A 27 1.66 12.36 6.68
CA PRO A 27 1.22 11.02 7.06
C PRO A 27 1.44 10.75 8.55
N ILE A 28 0.48 10.05 9.16
CA ILE A 28 0.49 9.72 10.59
C ILE A 28 0.54 8.20 10.77
N VAL A 29 1.49 7.73 11.56
CA VAL A 29 1.66 6.31 11.88
C VAL A 29 0.93 5.97 13.17
N VAL A 30 0.11 4.92 13.13
CA VAL A 30 -0.64 4.40 14.28
C VAL A 30 0.09 3.20 14.87
N THR A 31 0.25 3.20 16.19
CA THR A 31 0.92 2.14 16.94
C THR A 31 0.01 1.44 17.94
N ARG A 32 0.29 0.16 18.18
CA ARG A 32 -0.34 -0.65 19.24
C ARG A 32 0.75 -1.34 20.02
N ARG A 33 0.82 -1.10 21.33
CA ARG A 33 1.90 -1.62 22.22
C ARG A 33 3.31 -1.29 21.69
N GLY A 34 3.49 -0.07 21.17
CA GLY A 34 4.75 0.40 20.61
C GLY A 34 5.07 -0.09 19.18
N GLN A 35 4.30 -1.03 18.63
CA GLN A 35 4.49 -1.55 17.28
C GLN A 35 3.67 -0.76 16.27
N LYS A 36 4.26 -0.43 15.11
CA LYS A 36 3.53 0.19 13.99
C LYS A 36 2.52 -0.81 13.42
N VAL A 37 1.26 -0.39 13.27
CA VAL A 37 0.17 -1.28 12.82
C VAL A 37 -0.64 -0.74 11.65
N ALA A 38 -0.65 0.58 11.46
CA ALA A 38 -1.33 1.23 10.34
C ALA A 38 -0.72 2.62 10.11
N ALA A 39 -1.04 3.23 8.99
CA ALA A 39 -0.78 4.65 8.72
C ALA A 39 -2.03 5.28 8.12
N LEU A 40 -2.21 6.58 8.36
CA LEU A 40 -3.19 7.40 7.68
C LEU A 40 -2.43 8.36 6.76
N VAL A 41 -2.81 8.34 5.48
CA VAL A 41 -2.29 9.18 4.40
C VAL A 41 -3.46 9.93 3.76
N SER A 42 -3.18 11.01 3.04
CA SER A 42 -4.21 11.72 2.29
C SER A 42 -4.62 10.91 1.04
N ILE A 43 -5.77 11.24 0.44
CA ILE A 43 -6.26 10.50 -0.74
C ILE A 43 -5.33 10.65 -1.93
N ASP A 44 -4.79 11.85 -2.17
CA ASP A 44 -3.81 12.10 -3.22
C ASP A 44 -2.49 11.36 -3.00
N GLU A 45 -2.04 11.20 -1.74
CA GLU A 45 -0.88 10.38 -1.42
C GLU A 45 -1.17 8.89 -1.63
N LEU A 46 -2.36 8.41 -1.26
CA LEU A 46 -2.80 7.03 -1.53
C LEU A 46 -2.83 6.73 -3.04
N GLU A 47 -3.42 7.62 -3.83
CA GLU A 47 -3.48 7.49 -5.29
C GLU A 47 -2.08 7.47 -5.92
N LEU A 48 -1.17 8.33 -5.44
CA LEU A 48 0.22 8.33 -5.90
C LEU A 48 0.94 7.01 -5.57
N LEU A 49 0.75 6.47 -4.35
CA LEU A 49 1.34 5.20 -3.95
C LEU A 49 0.84 4.04 -4.85
N GLN A 50 -0.45 4.02 -5.18
CA GLN A 50 -1.03 3.03 -6.09
C GLN A 50 -0.46 3.17 -7.51
N GLN A 51 -0.32 4.39 -8.02
CA GLN A 51 0.28 4.60 -9.35
C GLN A 51 1.75 4.15 -9.42
N ILE A 52 2.50 4.33 -8.33
CA ILE A 52 3.88 3.86 -8.24
C ILE A 52 3.92 2.33 -8.21
N GLU A 53 3.04 1.69 -7.45
CA GLU A 53 2.89 0.23 -7.42
C GLU A 53 2.56 -0.33 -8.81
N ASP A 54 1.53 0.20 -9.47
CA ASP A 54 1.15 -0.18 -10.84
C ASP A 54 2.31 -0.04 -11.82
N HIS A 55 3.07 1.06 -11.71
CA HIS A 55 4.22 1.28 -12.58
C HIS A 55 5.31 0.22 -12.38
N ILE A 56 5.61 -0.12 -11.12
CA ILE A 56 6.62 -1.15 -10.79
C ILE A 56 6.15 -2.51 -11.29
N ASP A 57 4.90 -2.88 -11.07
CA ASP A 57 4.33 -4.16 -11.52
C ASP A 57 4.38 -4.30 -13.04
N ILE A 58 4.06 -3.23 -13.78
CA ILE A 58 4.17 -3.21 -15.25
C ILE A 58 5.62 -3.40 -15.70
N GLU A 59 6.56 -2.70 -15.06
CA GLU A 59 7.98 -2.83 -15.41
C GLU A 59 8.53 -4.23 -15.09
N ASP A 60 8.11 -4.85 -13.99
CA ASP A 60 8.51 -6.21 -13.65
C ASP A 60 7.87 -7.24 -14.59
N ALA A 61 6.61 -7.06 -14.98
CA ALA A 61 5.96 -7.88 -16.00
C ALA A 61 6.69 -7.78 -17.36
N LYS A 62 7.10 -6.57 -17.77
CA LYS A 62 7.89 -6.36 -18.99
C LYS A 62 9.24 -7.07 -18.94
N LYS A 63 9.94 -7.01 -17.80
CA LYS A 63 11.21 -7.73 -17.60
C LYS A 63 11.00 -9.23 -17.73
N ALA A 64 10.00 -9.78 -17.04
CA ALA A 64 9.68 -11.20 -17.09
C ALA A 64 9.35 -11.66 -18.52
N LEU A 65 8.59 -10.85 -19.28
CA LEU A 65 8.28 -11.12 -20.69
C LEU A 65 9.50 -11.07 -21.61
N ALA A 66 10.54 -10.33 -21.26
CA ALA A 66 11.77 -10.22 -22.05
C ALA A 66 12.75 -11.36 -21.76
N GLU A 67 12.60 -12.08 -20.65
CA GLU A 67 13.41 -13.25 -20.35
C GLU A 67 13.03 -14.42 -21.28
N PRO A 68 13.98 -15.28 -21.70
CA PRO A 68 13.65 -16.51 -22.41
C PRO A 68 13.00 -17.50 -21.44
N PHE A 69 11.69 -17.74 -21.57
CA PHE A 69 10.98 -18.76 -20.80
C PHE A 69 10.06 -19.61 -21.70
N GLU A 70 9.77 -20.82 -21.25
CA GLU A 70 8.75 -21.66 -21.86
C GLU A 70 7.38 -21.26 -21.31
N SER A 71 6.57 -20.61 -22.13
CA SER A 71 5.22 -20.21 -21.75
C SER A 71 4.28 -21.41 -21.76
N ILE A 72 3.57 -21.64 -20.66
CA ILE A 72 2.44 -22.59 -20.62
C ILE A 72 1.11 -21.85 -20.83
N SER A 73 0.07 -22.59 -21.23
CA SER A 73 -1.26 -21.99 -21.42
C SER A 73 -1.89 -21.62 -20.08
N ALA A 74 -2.83 -20.66 -20.08
CA ALA A 74 -3.57 -20.30 -18.87
C ALA A 74 -4.32 -21.50 -18.27
N GLU A 75 -4.81 -22.42 -19.12
CA GLU A 75 -5.50 -23.64 -18.68
C GLU A 75 -4.56 -24.59 -17.91
N ASP A 76 -3.30 -24.71 -18.35
CA ASP A 76 -2.30 -25.53 -17.66
C ASP A 76 -1.89 -24.91 -16.32
N VAL A 77 -1.76 -23.58 -16.27
CA VAL A 77 -1.50 -22.85 -15.01
C VAL A 77 -2.63 -23.09 -14.01
N TRP A 78 -3.89 -22.96 -14.42
CA TRP A 78 -5.03 -23.17 -13.51
C TRP A 78 -5.07 -24.59 -12.96
N LYS A 79 -4.86 -25.60 -13.82
CA LYS A 79 -4.73 -27.01 -13.38
C LYS A 79 -3.62 -27.20 -12.35
N GLN A 80 -2.47 -26.55 -12.51
CA GLN A 80 -1.37 -26.62 -11.54
C GLN A 80 -1.70 -25.95 -10.21
N LEU A 81 -2.44 -24.84 -10.23
CA LEU A 81 -2.86 -24.10 -9.04
C LEU A 81 -4.09 -24.69 -8.35
N GLY A 82 -4.75 -25.68 -8.96
CA GLY A 82 -5.98 -26.29 -8.43
C GLY A 82 -7.20 -25.37 -8.53
N LEU A 83 -7.20 -24.47 -9.52
CA LEU A 83 -8.29 -23.55 -9.85
C LEU A 83 -9.17 -24.10 -10.97
#